data_AF-A0A077KJY6-F1
#
_entry.id   AF-A0A077KJY6-F1
#
_cell.length_a   1.000
_cell.length_b   1.000
_cell.length_c   1.000
_cell.angle_alpha   90.00
_cell.angle_beta   90.00
_cell.angle_gamma   90.00
#
_symmetry.space_group_name_H-M   'P 1'
#
loop_
_entity.id
_entity.type
_entity.pdbx_description
1 polymer ?
#
loop_
_entity_poly.entity_id
_entity_poly.type
_entity_poly.pdbx_seq_one_letter_code
_entity_poly.pdbx_strand_id
1 'polypeptide(L)'
;MKKYIILAVLPLLLSCKKDKTTTTAATETTAQKKDSVSVVEPDFKLDKNSVFGVFQLTHKDIAICIPVQFGDQDDPLSKKYENFLVKDSIPWMYGREMKDYKYYDTLSVGPLYYNKRFEDTFKKEMKDSYFVYGTKSFQNCTIKRVVFQSTECGNDYIAYILNVDKNIVGNPLIASEKEIPLKYSNNYSEINRSIKKSAAKGSTENNYGFGNYNPIVYGNYKNLYFTYYDDFKWYDKKAGSNCQFPERAIFELDKGKVKLLWSSEMDLLGLPCL
;
A
#
# COMPACT_ATOMS: atom_id res chain seq x y z
N MET A 1 47.73 -37.38 -7.72
CA MET A 1 48.01 -36.01 -8.16
C MET A 1 47.76 -35.06 -7.00
N LYS A 2 48.74 -34.21 -6.67
CA LYS A 2 48.79 -33.39 -5.46
C LYS A 2 47.80 -32.22 -5.53
N LYS A 3 47.15 -31.94 -4.39
CA LYS A 3 46.24 -30.82 -4.14
C LYS A 3 47.03 -29.51 -3.99
N TYR A 4 46.51 -28.42 -4.53
CA TYR A 4 46.94 -27.06 -4.17
C TYR A 4 45.73 -26.26 -3.69
N ILE A 5 45.78 -25.85 -2.43
CA ILE A 5 44.87 -24.90 -1.80
C ILE A 5 45.60 -23.55 -1.84
N ILE A 6 45.05 -22.57 -2.54
CA ILE A 6 45.57 -21.20 -2.55
C ILE A 6 44.89 -20.44 -1.43
N LEU A 7 45.63 -20.19 -0.35
CA LEU A 7 45.23 -19.35 0.77
C LEU A 7 45.58 -17.88 0.42
N ALA A 8 44.57 -17.03 0.18
CA ALA A 8 44.77 -15.61 -0.04
C ALA A 8 44.82 -14.89 1.33
N VAL A 9 45.99 -14.35 1.67
CA VAL A 9 46.24 -13.52 2.86
C VAL A 9 46.00 -12.06 2.49
N LEU A 10 44.96 -11.43 3.05
CA LEU A 10 44.75 -9.98 2.97
C LEU A 10 45.58 -9.27 4.06
N PRO A 11 46.36 -8.23 3.75
CA PRO A 11 46.99 -7.40 4.76
C PRO A 11 46.00 -6.35 5.29
N LEU A 12 45.78 -6.37 6.61
CA LEU A 12 45.14 -5.31 7.38
C LEU A 12 46.04 -4.07 7.40
N LEU A 13 45.62 -2.99 6.73
CA LEU A 13 46.23 -1.67 6.89
C LEU A 13 45.58 -0.97 8.10
N LEU A 14 46.23 -1.10 9.25
CA LEU A 14 46.00 -0.27 10.44
C LEU A 14 46.61 1.11 10.20
N SER A 15 45.77 2.12 9.99
CA SER A 15 46.20 3.52 9.95
C SER A 15 45.98 4.17 11.32
N CYS A 16 47.06 4.24 12.10
CA CYS A 16 47.15 5.06 13.30
C CYS A 16 47.29 6.55 12.90
N LYS A 17 46.34 7.40 13.30
CA LYS A 17 46.56 8.84 13.37
C LYS A 17 46.73 9.27 14.82
N LYS A 18 47.91 9.86 15.08
CA LYS A 18 48.39 10.38 16.35
C LYS A 18 47.58 11.59 16.81
N ASP A 19 47.27 11.60 18.10
CA ASP A 19 46.84 12.76 18.86
C ASP A 19 47.90 13.87 18.86
N LYS A 20 47.45 15.11 18.69
CA LYS A 20 48.22 16.32 19.02
C LYS A 20 47.38 17.19 19.94
N THR A 21 47.77 17.17 21.21
CA THR A 21 47.37 18.14 22.23
C THR A 21 48.06 19.46 21.94
N THR A 22 47.32 20.57 21.90
CA THR A 22 47.89 21.90 22.15
C THR A 22 46.86 22.74 22.91
N THR A 23 47.37 23.32 24.00
CA THR A 23 46.72 24.00 25.10
C THR A 23 46.25 25.42 24.73
N THR A 24 45.00 25.71 25.11
CA THR A 24 44.40 26.96 25.62
C THR A 24 44.86 28.32 25.07
N ALA A 25 43.91 29.02 24.43
CA ALA A 25 43.72 30.46 24.59
C ALA A 25 42.22 30.73 24.75
N ALA A 26 41.85 31.35 25.87
CA ALA A 26 40.48 31.73 26.18
C ALA A 26 40.08 32.94 25.34
N THR A 27 38.91 32.88 24.69
CA THR A 27 38.22 34.09 24.22
C THR A 27 36.71 33.82 24.26
N GLU A 28 36.09 34.47 25.24
CA GLU A 28 34.75 35.05 25.25
C GLU A 28 33.58 34.22 24.69
N THR A 29 32.84 33.69 25.66
CA THR A 29 31.43 33.32 25.63
C THR A 29 30.58 34.29 24.80
N THR A 30 30.23 33.89 23.57
CA THR A 30 28.97 34.33 22.94
C THR A 30 28.06 33.12 22.84
N ALA A 31 27.09 33.07 23.74
CA ALA A 31 26.00 32.12 23.70
C ALA A 31 25.25 32.30 22.38
N GLN A 32 25.54 31.45 21.39
CA GLN A 32 24.68 31.30 20.23
C GLN A 32 23.33 30.77 20.73
N LYS A 33 22.35 31.67 20.73
CA LYS A 33 20.93 31.33 20.73
C LYS A 33 20.75 30.19 19.73
N LYS A 34 20.36 29.04 20.24
CA LYS A 34 19.81 27.96 19.43
C LYS A 34 18.53 28.53 18.84
N ASP A 35 18.62 29.11 17.64
CA ASP A 35 17.45 29.39 16.83
C ASP A 35 16.80 28.04 16.58
N SER A 36 15.80 27.73 17.40
CA SER A 36 14.88 26.65 17.13
C SER A 36 14.12 27.07 15.87
N VAL A 37 14.68 26.72 14.71
CA VAL A 37 13.93 26.68 13.47
C VAL A 37 12.80 25.68 13.73
N SER A 38 11.63 26.20 14.08
CA SER A 38 10.42 25.38 14.12
C SER A 38 10.19 24.94 12.69
N VAL A 39 10.62 23.73 12.36
CA VAL A 39 10.19 23.06 11.13
C VAL A 39 8.67 23.03 11.22
N VAL A 40 8.02 23.87 10.41
CA VAL A 40 6.56 23.92 10.32
C VAL A 40 6.16 22.55 9.77
N GLU A 41 5.65 21.67 10.63
CA GLU A 41 5.12 20.38 10.19
C GLU A 41 4.04 20.67 9.13
N PRO A 42 4.12 20.10 7.93
CA PRO A 42 3.14 20.35 6.88
C PRO A 42 1.75 19.95 7.38
N ASP A 43 0.79 20.87 7.31
CA ASP A 43 -0.57 20.61 7.77
C ASP A 43 -1.31 19.71 6.78
N PHE A 44 -1.16 18.40 6.96
CA PHE A 44 -1.90 17.41 6.18
C PHE A 44 -3.37 17.35 6.64
N LYS A 45 -4.29 17.39 5.67
CA LYS A 45 -5.71 17.08 5.86
C LYS A 45 -6.08 15.90 4.97
N LEU A 46 -6.73 14.90 5.54
CA LEU A 46 -7.16 13.72 4.81
C LEU A 46 -8.17 14.11 3.71
N ASP A 47 -7.80 13.83 2.47
CA ASP A 47 -8.69 13.85 1.32
C ASP A 47 -8.88 12.40 0.85
N LYS A 48 -10.09 11.88 1.09
CA LYS A 48 -10.44 10.46 0.84
C LYS A 48 -10.34 10.08 -0.64
N ASN A 49 -10.44 11.06 -1.54
CA ASN A 49 -10.37 10.84 -2.99
C ASN A 49 -8.92 10.78 -3.50
N SER A 50 -7.94 11.05 -2.61
CA SER A 50 -6.52 11.06 -2.92
C SER A 50 -5.74 9.95 -2.20
N VAL A 51 -6.45 9.02 -1.56
CA VAL A 51 -5.90 7.88 -0.82
C VAL A 51 -6.53 6.59 -1.33
N PHE A 52 -5.69 5.58 -1.55
CA PHE A 52 -6.08 4.32 -2.16
C PHE A 52 -5.55 3.15 -1.34
N GLY A 53 -6.32 2.06 -1.28
CA GLY A 53 -5.83 0.80 -0.75
C GLY A 53 -4.78 0.21 -1.69
N VAL A 54 -3.71 -0.35 -1.11
CA VAL A 54 -2.66 -1.05 -1.87
C VAL A 54 -2.60 -2.49 -1.42
N PHE A 55 -2.68 -3.38 -2.40
CA PHE A 55 -2.75 -4.80 -2.18
C PHE A 55 -1.73 -5.54 -3.04
N GLN A 56 -1.18 -6.61 -2.49
CA GLN A 56 -0.35 -7.52 -3.25
C GLN A 56 -1.26 -8.50 -3.98
N LEU A 57 -1.18 -8.59 -5.31
CA LEU A 57 -2.04 -9.46 -6.14
C LEU A 57 -1.34 -10.77 -6.52
N THR A 58 -0.01 -10.73 -6.62
CA THR A 58 0.84 -11.88 -6.95
C THR A 58 2.13 -11.80 -6.13
N HIS A 59 3.06 -12.75 -6.25
CA HIS A 59 4.36 -12.65 -5.57
C HIS A 59 5.19 -11.40 -5.94
N LYS A 60 4.91 -10.76 -7.07
CA LYS A 60 5.67 -9.61 -7.59
C LYS A 60 4.82 -8.35 -7.82
N ASP A 61 3.50 -8.51 -7.96
CA ASP A 61 2.62 -7.44 -8.37
C ASP A 61 1.90 -6.86 -7.16
N ILE A 62 2.09 -5.56 -6.96
CA ILE A 62 1.45 -4.75 -5.93
C ILE A 62 0.67 -3.67 -6.67
N ALA A 63 -0.59 -3.46 -6.31
CA ALA A 63 -1.49 -2.63 -7.08
C ALA A 63 -2.40 -1.76 -6.21
N ILE A 64 -2.81 -0.64 -6.79
CA ILE A 64 -4.08 0.01 -6.45
C ILE A 64 -5.17 -0.68 -7.26
N CYS A 65 -6.22 -1.15 -6.61
CA CYS A 65 -7.37 -1.80 -7.27
C CYS A 65 -8.58 -0.86 -7.19
N ILE A 66 -9.12 -0.45 -8.34
CA ILE A 66 -10.28 0.44 -8.41
C ILE A 66 -11.46 -0.32 -9.00
N PRO A 67 -12.57 -0.49 -8.26
CA PRO A 67 -13.79 -1.09 -8.79
C PRO A 67 -14.37 -0.18 -9.88
N VAL A 68 -14.89 -0.79 -10.95
CA VAL A 68 -15.47 -0.05 -12.10
C VAL A 68 -16.86 -0.53 -12.50
N GLN A 69 -17.42 -1.50 -11.78
CA GLN A 69 -18.80 -1.98 -11.96
C GLN A 69 -19.56 -2.23 -10.64
N PHE A 70 -18.90 -2.12 -9.48
CA PHE A 70 -19.56 -1.99 -8.19
C PHE A 70 -19.71 -0.51 -7.84
N GLY A 71 -20.94 0.01 -7.86
CA GLY A 71 -21.24 1.37 -7.38
C GLY A 71 -21.61 2.36 -8.47
N ASP A 72 -22.10 3.52 -8.00
CA ASP A 72 -22.78 4.61 -8.72
C ASP A 72 -22.55 4.58 -10.24
N GLN A 73 -23.59 4.21 -11.00
CA GLN A 73 -23.53 4.18 -12.47
C GLN A 73 -23.11 5.53 -13.06
N ASP A 74 -23.16 6.59 -12.26
CA ASP A 74 -22.71 7.92 -12.59
C ASP A 74 -21.20 8.18 -12.44
N ASP A 75 -20.42 7.24 -11.89
CA ASP A 75 -18.97 7.36 -11.79
C ASP A 75 -18.31 7.48 -13.19
N PRO A 76 -17.53 8.54 -13.46
CA PRO A 76 -16.91 8.75 -14.76
C PRO A 76 -15.97 7.63 -15.21
N LEU A 77 -15.25 6.99 -14.29
CA LEU A 77 -14.31 5.91 -14.61
C LEU A 77 -15.09 4.65 -14.99
N SER A 78 -16.15 4.31 -14.24
CA SER A 78 -17.07 3.21 -14.56
C SER A 78 -17.71 3.39 -15.94
N LYS A 79 -18.27 4.58 -16.24
CA LYS A 79 -18.82 4.89 -17.59
C LYS A 79 -17.77 4.74 -18.69
N LYS A 80 -16.54 5.18 -18.43
CA LYS A 80 -15.44 5.06 -19.40
C LYS A 80 -15.06 3.60 -19.63
N TYR A 81 -15.01 2.81 -18.56
CA TYR A 81 -14.78 1.37 -18.61
C TYR A 81 -15.85 0.65 -19.43
N GLU A 82 -17.14 0.85 -19.13
CA GLU A 82 -18.23 0.26 -19.90
C GLU A 82 -18.19 0.64 -21.39
N ASN A 83 -17.95 1.92 -21.69
CA ASN A 83 -17.80 2.38 -23.07
C ASN A 83 -16.62 1.73 -23.78
N PHE A 84 -15.51 1.48 -23.08
CA PHE A 84 -14.36 0.76 -23.60
C PHE A 84 -14.75 -0.69 -23.92
N LEU A 85 -15.42 -1.38 -22.99
CA LEU A 85 -15.88 -2.76 -23.18
C LEU A 85 -16.80 -2.91 -24.41
N VAL A 86 -17.78 -2.02 -24.55
CA VAL A 86 -18.76 -2.06 -25.66
C VAL A 86 -18.09 -1.78 -27.01
N LYS A 87 -17.21 -0.77 -27.09
CA LYS A 87 -16.57 -0.36 -28.35
C LYS A 87 -15.48 -1.32 -28.82
N ASP A 88 -14.63 -1.76 -27.92
CA ASP A 88 -13.50 -2.63 -28.27
C ASP A 88 -13.88 -4.10 -28.31
N SER A 89 -15.18 -4.43 -28.18
CA SER A 89 -15.67 -5.79 -28.28
C SER A 89 -14.88 -6.70 -27.34
N ILE A 90 -14.98 -6.50 -26.02
CA ILE A 90 -14.72 -7.57 -25.04
C ILE A 90 -16.05 -8.28 -24.84
N PRO A 91 -16.58 -9.07 -25.80
CA PRO A 91 -18.00 -9.30 -25.81
C PRO A 91 -18.31 -10.41 -24.82
N TRP A 92 -17.43 -11.41 -24.63
CA TRP A 92 -17.65 -12.51 -23.68
C TRP A 92 -16.31 -13.17 -23.29
N MET A 93 -15.89 -13.02 -22.03
CA MET A 93 -14.92 -13.92 -21.38
C MET A 93 -15.41 -15.39 -21.28
N TYR A 94 -16.53 -15.73 -21.94
CA TYR A 94 -17.22 -17.03 -21.98
C TYR A 94 -17.29 -17.67 -23.38
N GLY A 95 -16.41 -17.30 -24.34
CA GLY A 95 -16.26 -18.12 -25.56
C GLY A 95 -16.00 -17.44 -26.91
N ARG A 96 -15.54 -16.18 -26.98
CA ARG A 96 -14.95 -15.62 -28.23
C ARG A 96 -13.45 -15.39 -28.09
N GLU A 97 -12.69 -15.59 -29.17
CA GLU A 97 -11.23 -15.41 -29.17
C GLU A 97 -10.85 -13.95 -28.85
N MET A 98 -10.22 -13.75 -27.68
CA MET A 98 -9.67 -12.45 -27.28
C MET A 98 -8.33 -12.17 -27.97
N LYS A 99 -8.35 -11.87 -29.28
CA LYS A 99 -7.13 -11.79 -30.11
C LYS A 99 -6.04 -10.83 -29.61
N ASP A 100 -6.40 -9.80 -28.83
CA ASP A 100 -5.46 -8.80 -28.32
C ASP A 100 -5.28 -8.80 -26.79
N TYR A 101 -5.92 -9.73 -26.06
CA TYR A 101 -5.80 -9.81 -24.60
C TYR A 101 -4.91 -10.99 -24.22
N LYS A 102 -4.08 -10.76 -23.21
CA LYS A 102 -3.19 -11.78 -22.65
C LYS A 102 -3.53 -11.99 -21.19
N TYR A 103 -3.49 -13.24 -20.75
CA TYR A 103 -3.39 -13.52 -19.32
C TYR A 103 -2.12 -12.88 -18.79
N TYR A 104 -2.29 -11.96 -17.84
CA TYR A 104 -1.19 -11.34 -17.10
C TYR A 104 -0.78 -12.24 -15.93
N ASP A 105 -1.78 -12.76 -15.21
CA ASP A 105 -1.63 -13.74 -14.16
C ASP A 105 -2.88 -14.63 -14.09
N THR A 106 -2.71 -15.91 -13.80
CA THR A 106 -3.80 -16.90 -13.64
C THR A 106 -3.76 -17.65 -12.31
N LEU A 107 -2.76 -17.39 -11.48
CA LEU A 107 -2.46 -18.10 -10.23
C LEU A 107 -2.93 -17.32 -8.99
N SER A 108 -3.21 -16.02 -9.14
CA SER A 108 -3.77 -15.15 -8.12
C SER A 108 -5.24 -15.45 -7.79
N VAL A 109 -5.83 -14.66 -6.89
CA VAL A 109 -7.20 -14.84 -6.39
C VAL A 109 -8.25 -14.88 -7.52
N GLY A 110 -8.02 -14.11 -8.59
CA GLY A 110 -8.64 -14.29 -9.91
C GLY A 110 -7.68 -13.97 -11.07
N PRO A 111 -8.05 -14.28 -12.32
CA PRO A 111 -7.23 -13.99 -13.48
C PRO A 111 -7.13 -12.49 -13.76
N LEU A 112 -5.93 -12.01 -14.05
CA LEU A 112 -5.66 -10.65 -14.49
C LEU A 112 -5.41 -10.64 -16.00
N TYR A 113 -5.97 -9.64 -16.67
CA TYR A 113 -5.89 -9.48 -18.12
C TYR A 113 -5.09 -8.24 -18.49
N TYR A 114 -4.28 -8.38 -19.52
CA TYR A 114 -3.47 -7.30 -20.08
C TYR A 114 -3.85 -7.05 -21.54
N ASN A 115 -4.04 -5.77 -21.85
CA ASN A 115 -4.13 -5.27 -23.22
C ASN A 115 -3.46 -3.89 -23.27
N LYS A 116 -2.64 -3.66 -24.30
CA LYS A 116 -1.87 -2.41 -24.41
C LYS A 116 -2.76 -1.18 -24.59
N ARG A 117 -3.84 -1.29 -25.37
CA ARG A 117 -4.78 -0.19 -25.60
C ARG A 117 -5.56 0.14 -24.34
N PHE A 118 -5.96 -0.88 -23.59
CA PHE A 118 -6.54 -0.73 -22.26
C PHE A 118 -5.57 0.02 -21.34
N GLU A 119 -4.31 -0.42 -21.26
CA GLU A 119 -3.28 0.25 -20.48
C GLU A 119 -3.11 1.72 -20.87
N ASP A 120 -2.91 2.00 -22.16
CA ASP A 120 -2.70 3.35 -22.67
C ASP A 120 -3.93 4.28 -22.45
N THR A 121 -5.11 3.69 -22.29
CA THR A 121 -6.37 4.41 -22.03
C THR A 121 -6.54 4.73 -20.55
N PHE A 122 -6.45 3.71 -19.68
CA PHE A 122 -6.77 3.85 -18.26
C PHE A 122 -5.61 4.35 -17.42
N LYS A 123 -4.36 4.21 -17.87
CA LYS A 123 -3.21 4.79 -17.19
C LYS A 123 -3.32 6.32 -17.05
N LYS A 124 -4.00 6.99 -17.99
CA LYS A 124 -4.21 8.45 -17.99
C LYS A 124 -5.23 8.94 -16.98
N GLU A 125 -6.02 8.04 -16.40
CA GLU A 125 -7.01 8.38 -15.37
C GLU A 125 -6.38 8.50 -13.98
N MET A 126 -5.12 8.09 -13.84
CA MET A 126 -4.37 8.11 -12.60
C MET A 126 -3.18 9.08 -12.72
N LYS A 127 -2.65 9.52 -11.58
CA LYS A 127 -1.40 10.28 -11.53
C LYS A 127 -0.22 9.41 -11.90
N ASP A 128 0.85 10.05 -12.37
CA ASP A 128 2.08 9.34 -12.75
C ASP A 128 2.77 8.66 -11.56
N SER A 129 2.63 9.25 -10.36
CA SER A 129 3.27 8.75 -9.14
C SER A 129 2.43 8.94 -7.87
N TYR A 130 2.68 8.08 -6.89
CA TYR A 130 2.03 8.03 -5.59
C TYR A 130 3.03 7.74 -4.48
N PHE A 131 2.82 8.35 -3.31
CA PHE A 131 3.50 7.96 -2.08
C PHE A 131 2.88 6.66 -1.56
N VAL A 132 3.61 5.56 -1.64
CA VAL A 132 3.17 4.25 -1.16
C VAL A 132 3.72 4.01 0.24
N TYR A 133 2.82 3.88 1.20
CA TYR A 133 3.11 3.63 2.60
C TYR A 133 2.96 2.13 2.89
N GLY A 134 3.96 1.56 3.54
CA GLY A 134 3.92 0.19 4.03
C GLY A 134 4.20 0.08 5.51
N THR A 135 4.39 -1.14 6.00
CA THR A 135 4.59 -1.44 7.42
C THR A 135 5.88 -0.88 8.03
N LYS A 136 6.86 -0.45 7.22
CA LYS A 136 8.17 0.05 7.70
C LYS A 136 8.44 1.51 7.37
N SER A 137 8.08 1.94 6.16
CA SER A 137 8.32 3.28 5.65
C SER A 137 7.39 3.56 4.48
N PHE A 138 7.65 4.66 3.76
CA PHE A 138 7.02 4.95 2.48
C PHE A 138 8.08 5.19 1.40
N GLN A 139 7.63 5.18 0.14
CA GLN A 139 8.44 5.58 -1.01
C GLN A 139 7.54 6.15 -2.12
N ASN A 140 8.09 6.99 -2.99
CA ASN A 140 7.38 7.42 -4.18
C ASN A 140 7.44 6.31 -5.25
N CYS A 141 6.27 5.90 -5.76
CA CYS A 141 6.13 4.84 -6.76
C CYS A 141 5.38 5.35 -7.99
N THR A 142 5.68 4.80 -9.15
CA THR A 142 5.00 5.05 -10.42
C THR A 142 4.18 3.83 -10.86
N ILE A 143 3.16 4.06 -11.69
CA ILE A 143 2.40 2.98 -12.33
C ILE A 143 3.25 2.34 -13.44
N LYS A 144 3.68 1.11 -13.20
CA LYS A 144 4.44 0.27 -14.14
C LYS A 144 3.55 -0.32 -15.23
N ARG A 145 2.33 -0.74 -14.85
CA ARG A 145 1.40 -1.40 -15.75
C ARG A 145 -0.04 -1.21 -15.30
N VAL A 146 -0.96 -1.24 -16.24
CA VAL A 146 -2.39 -1.32 -15.95
C VAL A 146 -2.93 -2.64 -16.50
N VAL A 147 -3.62 -3.37 -15.64
CA VAL A 147 -4.32 -4.62 -15.94
C VAL A 147 -5.74 -4.52 -15.40
N PHE A 148 -6.59 -5.47 -15.75
CA PHE A 148 -7.94 -5.53 -15.19
C PHE A 148 -8.31 -6.96 -14.87
N GLN A 149 -9.27 -7.10 -13.97
CA GLN A 149 -9.94 -8.35 -13.70
C GLN A 149 -11.40 -8.15 -14.09
N SER A 150 -11.97 -9.16 -14.73
CA SER A 150 -13.38 -9.18 -15.07
C SER A 150 -14.00 -10.51 -14.69
N THR A 151 -15.26 -10.49 -14.23
CA THR A 151 -15.95 -11.67 -13.70
C THR A 151 -17.35 -11.85 -14.30
N GLU A 152 -17.90 -13.08 -14.23
CA GLU A 152 -19.25 -13.41 -14.75
C GLU A 152 -20.35 -12.53 -14.17
N CYS A 153 -20.12 -12.06 -12.94
CA CYS A 153 -21.09 -11.30 -12.19
C CYS A 153 -21.04 -9.79 -12.47
N GLY A 154 -20.19 -9.32 -13.40
CA GLY A 154 -19.99 -7.90 -13.66
C GLY A 154 -19.31 -7.17 -12.50
N ASN A 155 -18.47 -7.88 -11.76
CA ASN A 155 -17.70 -7.31 -10.67
C ASN A 155 -16.26 -7.13 -11.13
N ASP A 156 -16.04 -6.03 -11.84
CA ASP A 156 -14.78 -5.75 -12.51
C ASP A 156 -13.98 -4.69 -11.75
N TYR A 157 -12.66 -4.81 -11.81
CA TYR A 157 -11.75 -3.77 -11.30
C TYR A 157 -10.55 -3.55 -12.21
N ILE A 158 -10.02 -2.34 -12.15
CA ILE A 158 -8.76 -1.95 -12.78
C ILE A 158 -7.65 -2.04 -11.73
N ALA A 159 -6.57 -2.76 -12.04
CA ALA A 159 -5.39 -2.86 -11.21
C ALA A 159 -4.23 -2.05 -11.80
N TYR A 160 -3.80 -1.04 -11.07
CA TYR A 160 -2.66 -0.19 -11.39
C TYR A 160 -1.42 -0.75 -10.68
N ILE A 161 -0.61 -1.54 -11.39
CA ILE A 161 0.59 -2.18 -10.85
C ILE A 161 1.67 -1.13 -10.59
N LEU A 162 2.12 -1.05 -9.34
CA LEU A 162 3.11 -0.11 -8.85
C LEU A 162 4.51 -0.75 -8.79
N ASN A 163 5.56 0.06 -9.01
CA ASN A 163 6.96 -0.37 -8.86
C ASN A 163 7.45 -0.31 -7.40
N VAL A 164 6.80 -1.06 -6.50
CA VAL A 164 7.10 -1.02 -5.06
C VAL A 164 8.30 -1.90 -4.70
N ASP A 165 9.32 -1.33 -4.04
CA ASP A 165 10.35 -2.09 -3.33
C ASP A 165 9.93 -2.42 -1.88
N LYS A 166 9.60 -3.69 -1.61
CA LYS A 166 9.22 -4.19 -0.28
C LYS A 166 10.36 -4.18 0.74
N ASN A 167 11.62 -4.12 0.31
CA ASN A 167 12.75 -4.04 1.23
C ASN A 167 12.77 -2.67 1.93
N ILE A 168 12.32 -1.63 1.23
CA ILE A 168 12.20 -0.27 1.75
C ILE A 168 10.92 -0.18 2.59
N VAL A 169 9.75 -0.37 1.96
CA VAL A 169 8.47 -0.03 2.61
C VAL A 169 7.90 -1.13 3.51
N GLY A 170 8.40 -2.35 3.44
CA GLY A 170 7.79 -3.52 4.06
C GLY A 170 6.60 -4.04 3.24
N ASN A 171 5.50 -4.38 3.91
CA ASN A 171 4.26 -4.72 3.22
C ASN A 171 3.50 -3.44 2.89
N PRO A 172 3.20 -3.15 1.61
CA PRO A 172 2.51 -1.93 1.20
C PRO A 172 1.03 -1.98 1.62
N LEU A 173 0.50 -0.82 2.03
CA LEU A 173 -0.82 -0.70 2.66
C LEU A 173 -1.70 0.34 1.99
N ILE A 174 -1.21 1.57 1.83
CA ILE A 174 -1.95 2.62 1.13
C ILE A 174 -1.05 3.37 0.15
N ALA A 175 -1.67 3.99 -0.84
CA ALA A 175 -1.05 4.98 -1.71
C ALA A 175 -1.74 6.32 -1.50
N SER A 176 -0.98 7.41 -1.54
CA SER A 176 -1.55 8.76 -1.54
C SER A 176 -0.92 9.64 -2.63
N GLU A 177 -1.73 10.53 -3.18
CA GLU A 177 -1.24 11.55 -4.13
C GLU A 177 -0.39 12.64 -3.47
N LYS A 178 -0.48 12.77 -2.14
CA LYS A 178 0.25 13.77 -1.35
C LYS A 178 1.03 13.07 -0.26
N GLU A 179 2.17 13.64 0.10
CA GLU A 179 2.94 13.13 1.22
C GLU A 179 2.14 13.32 2.53
N ILE A 180 1.94 12.21 3.23
CA ILE A 180 1.44 12.14 4.59
C ILE A 180 2.65 12.00 5.52
N PRO A 181 2.89 12.94 6.46
CA PRO A 181 4.01 12.88 7.39
C PRO A 181 3.73 11.87 8.52
N LEU A 182 3.64 10.58 8.16
CA LEU A 182 3.38 9.49 9.09
C LEU A 182 4.56 9.29 10.05
N LYS A 183 4.22 9.16 11.33
CA LYS A 183 5.13 8.67 12.37
C LYS A 183 4.92 7.17 12.50
N TYR A 184 5.98 6.40 12.32
CA TYR A 184 6.01 4.95 12.56
C TYR A 184 6.45 4.69 14.00
N SER A 185 5.67 3.90 14.73
CA SER A 185 5.98 3.52 16.11
C SER A 185 5.72 2.05 16.35
N ASN A 186 6.51 1.46 17.25
CA ASN A 186 6.35 0.07 17.66
C ASN A 186 5.35 -0.10 18.81
N ASN A 187 4.81 1.00 19.37
CA ASN A 187 3.91 0.93 20.52
C ASN A 187 2.58 1.65 20.26
N TYR A 188 1.63 0.92 19.68
CA TYR A 188 0.23 1.33 19.53
C TYR A 188 -0.74 0.42 20.30
N SER A 189 -0.27 -0.29 21.32
CA SER A 189 -1.05 -1.34 22.00
C SER A 189 -2.41 -0.84 22.54
N GLU A 190 -2.43 0.32 23.20
CA GLU A 190 -3.66 0.95 23.72
C GLU A 190 -4.59 1.46 22.62
N ILE A 191 -4.01 2.02 21.56
CA ILE A 191 -4.75 2.53 20.40
C ILE A 191 -5.40 1.38 19.65
N ASN A 192 -4.65 0.31 19.36
CA ASN A 192 -5.17 -0.92 18.75
C ASN A 192 -6.34 -1.49 19.54
N ARG A 193 -6.23 -1.54 20.87
CA ARG A 193 -7.34 -1.99 21.74
C ARG A 193 -8.56 -1.10 21.62
N SER A 194 -8.36 0.21 21.55
CA SER A 194 -9.44 1.19 21.42
C SER A 194 -10.15 1.09 20.07
N ILE A 195 -9.38 1.00 18.98
CA ILE A 195 -9.90 0.81 17.62
C ILE A 195 -10.66 -0.52 17.52
N LYS A 196 -10.06 -1.63 17.96
CA LYS A 196 -10.71 -2.96 17.96
C LYS A 196 -12.03 -2.93 18.71
N LYS A 197 -12.07 -2.35 19.91
CA LYS A 197 -13.30 -2.23 20.72
C LYS A 197 -14.38 -1.39 20.02
N SER A 198 -13.98 -0.38 19.25
CA SER A 198 -14.93 0.45 18.49
C SER A 198 -15.44 -0.25 17.24
N ALA A 199 -14.55 -0.89 16.48
CA ALA A 199 -14.92 -1.59 15.23
C ALA A 199 -15.80 -2.82 15.50
N ALA A 200 -15.56 -3.55 16.59
CA ALA A 200 -16.42 -4.67 16.99
C ALA A 200 -17.88 -4.25 17.23
N LYS A 201 -18.13 -2.99 17.65
CA LYS A 201 -19.49 -2.51 17.95
C LYS A 201 -20.34 -2.18 16.71
N GLY A 202 -19.76 -2.08 15.52
CA GLY A 202 -20.48 -1.75 14.30
C GLY A 202 -20.25 -2.79 13.23
N SER A 203 -21.20 -3.72 13.02
CA SER A 203 -21.35 -4.67 11.89
C SER A 203 -20.16 -5.55 11.43
N THR A 204 -18.93 -5.29 11.87
CA THR A 204 -17.69 -6.00 11.49
C THR A 204 -17.69 -7.45 12.01
N GLU A 205 -18.50 -7.76 13.03
CA GLU A 205 -18.64 -9.12 13.57
C GLU A 205 -19.35 -10.10 12.62
N ASN A 206 -20.21 -9.60 11.72
CA ASN A 206 -20.92 -10.44 10.76
C ASN A 206 -20.04 -10.84 9.57
N ASN A 207 -19.13 -9.96 9.15
CA ASN A 207 -18.27 -10.21 7.98
C ASN A 207 -17.00 -10.98 8.33
N TYR A 208 -16.44 -10.76 9.53
CA TYR A 208 -15.14 -11.32 9.95
C TYR A 208 -15.25 -12.45 10.98
N GLY A 209 -16.45 -12.69 11.52
CA GLY A 209 -16.66 -13.59 12.66
C GLY A 209 -16.36 -12.91 13.99
N PHE A 210 -17.12 -13.30 15.03
CA PHE A 210 -17.07 -12.68 16.35
C PHE A 210 -15.65 -12.70 16.95
N GLY A 211 -15.10 -11.52 17.23
CA GLY A 211 -13.78 -11.37 17.90
C GLY A 211 -12.53 -11.51 17.02
N ASN A 212 -12.69 -11.85 15.73
CA ASN A 212 -11.56 -12.14 14.84
C ASN A 212 -10.93 -10.91 14.19
N TYR A 213 -11.71 -9.85 13.95
CA TYR A 213 -11.18 -8.61 13.40
C TYR A 213 -10.21 -7.95 14.39
N ASN A 214 -8.96 -7.77 13.97
CA ASN A 214 -7.87 -7.28 14.81
C ASN A 214 -6.95 -6.33 14.02
N PRO A 215 -7.40 -5.10 13.73
CA PRO A 215 -6.62 -4.15 12.96
C PRO A 215 -5.38 -3.73 13.74
N ILE A 216 -4.29 -3.55 13.00
CA ILE A 216 -2.98 -3.16 13.51
C ILE A 216 -2.65 -1.77 12.99
N VAL A 217 -2.47 -0.81 13.91
CA VAL A 217 -1.91 0.50 13.59
C VAL A 217 -0.44 0.35 13.19
N TYR A 218 -0.08 0.86 12.02
CA TYR A 218 1.30 0.90 11.53
C TYR A 218 1.91 2.30 11.56
N GLY A 219 1.09 3.33 11.60
CA GLY A 219 1.54 4.71 11.68
C GLY A 219 0.43 5.67 12.04
N ASN A 220 0.80 6.88 12.42
CA ASN A 220 -0.15 7.93 12.74
C ASN A 220 0.35 9.31 12.30
N TYR A 221 -0.60 10.23 12.10
CA TYR A 221 -0.33 11.65 11.96
C TYR A 221 -1.35 12.43 12.78
N LYS A 222 -0.88 13.19 13.79
CA LYS A 222 -1.75 13.82 14.81
C LYS A 222 -2.71 12.77 15.40
N ASN A 223 -4.02 13.00 15.29
CA ASN A 223 -5.09 12.13 15.76
C ASN A 223 -5.58 11.10 14.73
N LEU A 224 -4.96 11.06 13.54
CA LEU A 224 -5.25 10.08 12.50
C LEU A 224 -4.36 8.85 12.68
N TYR A 225 -4.97 7.67 12.74
CA TYR A 225 -4.31 6.40 12.91
C TYR A 225 -4.59 5.51 11.70
N PHE A 226 -3.51 5.05 11.08
CA PHE A 226 -3.55 4.25 9.87
C PHE A 226 -3.37 2.79 10.25
N THR A 227 -4.30 1.96 9.81
CA THR A 227 -4.40 0.56 10.21
C THR A 227 -4.46 -0.38 9.02
N TYR A 228 -4.12 -1.64 9.28
CA TYR A 228 -4.37 -2.74 8.37
C TYR A 228 -4.88 -3.96 9.12
N TYR A 229 -5.67 -4.80 8.45
CA TYR A 229 -5.97 -6.16 8.86
C TYR A 229 -5.61 -7.07 7.69
N ASP A 230 -4.43 -7.69 7.76
CA ASP A 230 -3.90 -8.54 6.69
C ASP A 230 -2.74 -9.37 7.25
N ASP A 231 -2.67 -10.64 6.87
CA ASP A 231 -1.54 -11.52 7.17
C ASP A 231 -0.52 -11.58 6.01
N PHE A 232 -0.82 -10.88 4.91
CA PHE A 232 -0.07 -10.75 3.68
C PHE A 232 0.17 -12.09 2.98
N LYS A 233 -0.79 -13.02 3.09
CA LYS A 233 -0.76 -14.33 2.42
C LYS A 233 -1.92 -14.52 1.44
N TRP A 234 -2.94 -13.67 1.50
CA TRP A 234 -4.19 -13.83 0.75
C TRP A 234 -4.00 -13.98 -0.78
N TYR A 235 -2.95 -13.36 -1.33
CA TYR A 235 -2.64 -13.41 -2.76
C TYR A 235 -2.13 -14.77 -3.25
N ASP A 236 -1.66 -15.64 -2.35
CA ASP A 236 -1.21 -17.00 -2.63
C ASP A 236 -2.14 -18.00 -1.95
N LYS A 237 -3.02 -18.64 -2.75
CA LYS A 237 -3.98 -19.64 -2.27
C LYS A 237 -3.31 -20.81 -1.52
N LYS A 238 -2.02 -21.08 -1.76
CA LYS A 238 -1.27 -22.16 -1.10
C LYS A 238 -0.66 -21.73 0.23
N ALA A 239 -0.59 -20.43 0.52
CA ALA A 239 0.05 -19.91 1.73
C ALA A 239 -0.80 -20.04 3.01
N GLY A 240 -2.07 -20.48 2.87
CA GLY A 240 -2.96 -20.72 4.01
C GLY A 240 -3.27 -19.43 4.78
N SER A 241 -3.76 -18.40 4.07
CA SER A 241 -4.20 -17.14 4.69
C SER A 241 -5.31 -17.38 5.71
N ASN A 242 -5.16 -16.81 6.91
CA ASN A 242 -6.23 -16.72 7.89
C ASN A 242 -7.01 -15.41 7.75
N CYS A 243 -6.50 -14.48 6.94
CA CYS A 243 -7.20 -13.25 6.58
C CYS A 243 -8.05 -13.49 5.32
N GLN A 244 -9.37 -13.37 5.48
CA GLN A 244 -10.34 -13.53 4.40
C GLN A 244 -10.65 -12.23 3.67
N PHE A 245 -10.60 -11.10 4.39
CA PHE A 245 -10.92 -9.78 3.91
C PHE A 245 -9.78 -8.84 4.28
N PRO A 246 -8.69 -8.76 3.48
CA PRO A 246 -7.61 -7.85 3.80
C PRO A 246 -8.09 -6.41 3.70
N GLU A 247 -7.86 -5.64 4.77
CA GLU A 247 -8.42 -4.30 4.91
C GLU A 247 -7.32 -3.28 5.21
N ARG A 248 -7.52 -2.05 4.74
CA ARG A 248 -6.77 -0.84 5.05
C ARG A 248 -7.75 0.19 5.57
N ALA A 249 -7.42 0.87 6.65
CA ALA A 249 -8.34 1.87 7.20
C ALA A 249 -7.60 3.04 7.85
N ILE A 250 -8.33 4.15 7.97
CA ILE A 250 -7.89 5.37 8.65
C ILE A 250 -8.95 5.72 9.68
N PHE A 251 -8.52 5.75 10.94
CA PHE A 251 -9.35 6.12 12.06
C PHE A 251 -8.94 7.47 12.62
N GLU A 252 -9.91 8.26 13.06
CA GLU A 252 -9.68 9.46 13.86
C GLU A 252 -9.98 9.14 15.33
N LEU A 253 -9.08 9.54 16.22
CA LEU A 253 -9.29 9.49 17.67
C LEU A 253 -9.43 10.89 18.25
N ASP A 254 -10.63 11.24 18.71
CA ASP A 254 -10.88 12.49 19.43
C ASP A 254 -11.52 12.22 20.79
N LYS A 255 -10.85 12.63 21.87
CA LYS A 255 -11.33 12.49 23.27
C LYS A 255 -11.87 11.09 23.61
N GLY A 256 -11.17 10.05 23.14
CA GLY A 256 -11.54 8.65 23.37
C GLY A 256 -12.66 8.11 22.47
N LYS A 257 -13.21 8.92 21.56
CA LYS A 257 -14.09 8.45 20.49
C LYS A 257 -13.25 8.05 19.29
N VAL A 258 -13.53 6.87 18.74
CA VAL A 258 -12.91 6.35 17.53
C VAL A 258 -13.91 6.50 16.39
N LYS A 259 -13.49 7.10 15.27
CA LYS A 259 -14.30 7.27 14.07
C LYS A 259 -13.57 6.70 12.86
N LEU A 260 -14.21 5.81 12.11
CA LEU A 260 -13.70 5.38 10.80
C LEU A 260 -13.86 6.55 9.82
N LEU A 261 -12.76 6.99 9.23
CA LEU A 261 -12.79 8.03 8.20
C LEU A 261 -12.75 7.43 6.80
N TRP A 262 -11.98 6.39 6.59
CA TRP A 262 -11.77 5.79 5.28
C TRP A 262 -11.38 4.33 5.46
N SER A 263 -11.82 3.48 4.54
CA SER A 263 -11.43 2.08 4.46
C SER A 263 -11.36 1.66 3.00
N SER A 264 -10.56 0.63 2.74
CA SER A 264 -10.53 -0.11 1.49
C SER A 264 -10.27 -1.57 1.82
N GLU A 265 -11.10 -2.45 1.31
CA GLU A 265 -11.11 -3.88 1.60
C GLU A 265 -11.00 -4.67 0.29
N MET A 266 -10.50 -5.90 0.34
CA MET A 266 -10.72 -6.88 -0.72
C MET A 266 -11.59 -8.02 -0.19
N ASP A 267 -12.51 -8.54 -0.99
CA ASP A 267 -13.32 -9.69 -0.62
C ASP A 267 -12.61 -11.05 -0.82
N LEU A 268 -13.35 -12.12 -0.55
CA LEU A 268 -12.92 -13.51 -0.73
C LEU A 268 -12.51 -13.87 -2.17
N LEU A 269 -13.00 -13.12 -3.16
CA LEU A 269 -12.70 -13.29 -4.58
C LEU A 269 -11.57 -12.36 -5.05
N GLY A 270 -10.99 -11.57 -4.12
CA GLY A 270 -9.96 -10.60 -4.43
C GLY A 270 -10.51 -9.41 -5.22
N LEU A 271 -11.78 -9.08 -5.01
CA LEU A 271 -12.45 -7.92 -5.56
C LEU A 271 -12.36 -6.77 -4.54
N PRO A 272 -11.98 -5.56 -4.95
CA PRO A 272 -12.05 -4.40 -4.06
C PRO A 272 -13.50 -4.15 -3.66
N CYS A 273 -13.73 -3.99 -2.36
CA CYS A 273 -15.04 -3.72 -1.76
C CYS A 273 -14.96 -2.50 -0.84
N LEU A 274 -16.11 -1.81 -0.72
CA LEU A 274 -16.37 -0.58 0.05
C LEU A 274 -15.76 0.71 -0.51
#